data_AF-A0A3P7JU06-F1
#
_entry.id   AF-A0A3P7JU06-F1
#
_cell.length_a   1.000
_cell.length_b   1.000
_cell.length_c   1.000
_cell.angle_alpha   90.00
_cell.angle_beta   90.00
_cell.angle_gamma   90.00
#
_symmetry.space_group_name_H-M   'P 1'
#
loop_
_entity.id
_entity.type
_entity.pdbx_description
1 polymer ?
#
loop_
_entity_poly.entity_id
_entity_poly.type
_entity_poly.pdbx_seq_one_letter_code
_entity_poly.pdbx_strand_id
1 'polypeptide(L)'
;MQVPEGSKLYVMDSRRPFHHENIFEGGQIMIMVDSLEVEKLNIPEMSSIMENDESEDSGEDDEEEGGGRRGMEKVERRLLKKEAKKQWQKRRRNLLWKYYENSWYSISVR
;
A
#
# COMPACT_ATOMS: atom_id res chain seq x y z
N MET A 1 -15.66 1.15 4.80
CA MET A 1 -16.95 1.88 4.83
C MET A 1 -17.10 2.51 3.45
N GLN A 2 -18.22 2.30 2.76
CA GLN A 2 -18.47 3.04 1.52
C GLN A 2 -18.96 4.44 1.91
N VAL A 3 -18.17 5.45 1.60
CA VAL A 3 -18.53 6.85 1.79
C VAL A 3 -19.22 7.31 0.50
N PRO A 4 -20.45 7.88 0.57
CA PRO A 4 -21.15 8.35 -0.62
C PRO A 4 -20.30 9.35 -1.42
N GLU A 5 -20.36 9.26 -2.74
CA GLU A 5 -19.63 10.17 -3.63
C GLU A 5 -19.95 11.64 -3.31
N GLY A 6 -18.93 12.50 -3.33
CA GLY A 6 -19.04 13.91 -2.96
C GLY A 6 -19.09 14.20 -1.46
N SER A 7 -19.13 13.19 -0.59
CA SER A 7 -19.05 13.38 0.87
C SER A 7 -17.60 13.47 1.35
N LYS A 8 -17.38 14.23 2.45
CA LYS A 8 -16.09 14.32 3.15
C LYS A 8 -16.21 13.80 4.57
N LEU A 9 -15.30 12.92 4.97
CA LEU A 9 -15.18 12.36 6.31
C LEU A 9 -14.01 13.03 7.02
N TYR A 10 -14.28 13.71 8.13
CA TYR A 10 -13.24 14.30 8.97
C TYR A 10 -12.96 13.40 10.16
N VAL A 11 -11.73 12.90 10.27
CA VAL A 11 -11.31 11.99 11.34
C VAL A 11 -10.50 12.77 12.36
N MET A 12 -11.08 12.94 13.55
CA MET A 12 -10.41 13.46 14.75
C MET A 12 -10.31 12.32 15.76
N ASP A 13 -9.21 11.58 15.72
CA ASP A 13 -8.97 10.44 16.60
C ASP A 13 -7.62 10.63 17.30
N SER A 14 -7.55 10.25 18.58
CA SER A 14 -6.30 10.23 19.35
C SER A 14 -5.52 8.93 19.18
N ARG A 15 -6.16 7.84 18.71
CA ARG A 15 -5.50 6.54 18.55
C ARG A 15 -4.46 6.55 17.41
N ARG A 16 -3.35 5.84 17.64
CA ARG A 16 -2.23 5.69 16.71
C ARG A 16 -1.79 4.22 16.65
N PRO A 17 -1.23 3.76 15.52
CA PRO A 17 -1.12 4.48 14.24
C PRO A 17 -2.46 4.56 13.49
N PHE A 18 -2.57 5.48 12.53
CA PHE A 18 -3.72 5.54 11.64
C PHE A 18 -3.70 4.36 10.64
N HIS A 19 -4.85 4.06 10.04
CA HIS A 19 -4.85 3.08 8.95
C HIS A 19 -4.16 3.67 7.72
N HIS A 20 -3.17 2.97 7.16
CA HIS A 20 -2.36 3.48 6.05
C HIS A 20 -3.21 3.84 4.82
N GLU A 21 -4.20 3.02 4.46
CA GLU A 21 -5.10 3.32 3.33
C GLU A 21 -5.89 4.62 3.56
N ASN A 22 -6.28 4.93 4.80
CA ASN A 22 -7.00 6.17 5.11
C ASN A 22 -6.11 7.40 4.95
N ILE A 23 -4.80 7.25 5.14
CA ILE A 23 -3.83 8.34 4.97
C ILE A 23 -3.65 8.67 3.48
N PHE A 24 -3.59 7.64 2.62
CA PHE A 24 -3.27 7.80 1.20
C PHE A 24 -4.48 7.94 0.28
N GLU A 25 -5.71 7.75 0.77
CA GLU A 25 -6.93 7.92 -0.02
C GLU A 25 -7.07 9.37 -0.53
N GLY A 26 -6.88 10.37 0.33
CA GLY A 26 -6.73 11.79 -0.04
C GLY A 26 -7.93 12.48 -0.72
N GLY A 27 -9.04 11.77 -0.92
CA GLY A 27 -10.23 12.26 -1.64
C GLY A 27 -11.39 12.59 -0.70
N GLN A 28 -11.88 11.56 0.01
CA GLN A 28 -13.02 11.64 0.90
C GLN A 28 -12.59 11.67 2.38
N ILE A 29 -11.45 11.08 2.74
CA ILE A 29 -11.01 10.93 4.13
C ILE A 29 -9.98 12.01 4.49
N MET A 30 -10.35 12.88 5.42
CA MET A 30 -9.53 13.98 5.92
C MET A 30 -9.13 13.72 7.36
N ILE A 31 -7.91 13.24 7.59
CA ILE A 31 -7.37 12.99 8.93
C ILE A 31 -6.82 14.29 9.50
N MET A 32 -7.32 14.71 10.66
CA MET A 32 -6.78 15.87 11.38
C MET A 32 -5.77 15.42 12.43
N VAL A 33 -4.56 15.95 12.33
CA VAL A 33 -3.45 15.65 13.25
C VAL A 33 -2.79 16.96 13.65
N ASP A 34 -2.34 17.03 14.92
CA ASP A 34 -1.44 18.09 15.36
C ASP A 34 -0.14 18.04 14.54
N SER A 35 0.31 19.19 14.05
CA SER A 35 1.55 19.32 13.27
C SER A 35 2.77 18.84 14.05
N LEU A 36 2.77 18.97 15.37
CA LEU A 36 3.85 18.49 16.25
C LEU A 36 3.93 16.96 16.35
N GLU A 37 2.87 16.25 15.96
CA GLU A 37 2.83 14.78 15.99
C GLU A 37 3.18 14.13 14.66
N VAL A 38 3.19 14.88 13.56
CA VAL A 38 3.38 14.34 12.20
C VAL A 38 4.66 13.51 12.10
N GLU A 39 5.77 14.00 12.65
CA GLU A 39 7.06 13.30 12.65
C GLU A 39 7.02 11.99 13.47
N LYS A 40 6.18 11.92 14.51
CA LYS A 40 6.05 10.74 15.39
C LYS A 40 5.21 9.64 14.77
N LEU A 41 4.42 9.95 13.73
CA LEU A 41 3.53 8.97 13.09
C LEU A 41 4.32 7.88 12.35
N ASN A 42 5.57 8.13 11.93
CA ASN A 42 6.40 7.18 11.20
C ASN A 42 5.66 6.51 10.02
N ILE A 43 4.90 7.32 9.27
CA ILE A 43 4.11 6.83 8.13
C ILE A 43 5.06 6.30 7.05
N PRO A 44 4.91 5.03 6.62
CA PRO A 44 5.73 4.49 5.53
C PRO A 44 5.45 5.20 4.21
N GLU A 45 6.43 5.20 3.31
CA GLU A 45 6.26 5.78 1.97
C GLU A 45 5.17 5.04 1.18
N MET A 46 4.28 5.78 0.51
CA MET A 46 3.17 5.24 -0.27
C MET A 46 3.61 4.16 -1.28
N SER A 47 4.68 4.40 -2.04
CA SER A 47 5.22 3.49 -3.06
C SER A 47 5.66 2.12 -2.50
N SER A 48 5.99 2.08 -1.21
CA SER A 48 6.49 0.88 -0.53
C SER A 48 5.37 -0.03 -0.02
N ILE A 49 4.14 0.48 0.08
CA ILE A 49 3.00 -0.22 0.69
C ILE A 49 1.72 -0.22 -0.16
N MET A 50 1.57 0.68 -1.11
CA MET A 50 0.47 0.67 -2.08
C MET A 50 0.93 -0.10 -3.31
N GLU A 51 0.13 -1.08 -3.74
CA GLU A 51 0.40 -1.81 -4.97
C GLU A 51 0.16 -0.85 -6.14
N ASN A 52 1.15 -0.72 -7.03
CA ASN A 52 0.97 0.08 -8.24
C ASN A 52 0.07 -0.71 -9.19
N ASP A 53 -1.12 -0.19 -9.51
CA ASP A 53 -2.14 -0.83 -10.35
C ASP A 53 -1.58 -1.29 -11.72
N GLU A 54 -0.52 -0.65 -12.19
CA GLU A 54 0.17 -1.02 -13.44
C GLU A 54 0.85 -2.39 -13.41
N SER A 55 0.94 -3.05 -12.25
CA SER A 55 1.54 -4.39 -12.12
C SER A 55 0.55 -5.53 -12.32
N GLU A 56 -0.75 -5.24 -12.49
CA GLU A 56 -1.80 -6.26 -12.67
C GLU A 56 -2.14 -6.55 -14.14
N ASP A 57 -1.63 -5.77 -15.10
CA ASP A 57 -1.80 -6.06 -16.52
C ASP A 57 -0.72 -7.03 -17.03
N SER A 58 -0.95 -8.33 -16.85
CA SER A 58 -0.49 -9.34 -17.80
C SER A 58 -1.28 -10.63 -17.63
N GLY A 59 -2.61 -10.50 -17.72
CA GLY A 59 -3.45 -11.56 -18.27
C GLY A 59 -3.33 -11.56 -19.79
N GLU A 60 -2.15 -11.89 -20.32
CA GLU A 60 -2.01 -12.21 -21.74
C GLU A 60 -2.12 -13.73 -21.90
N ASP A 61 -3.26 -14.09 -22.49
CA ASP A 61 -3.69 -15.36 -23.07
C ASP A 61 -2.62 -16.45 -23.23
N ASP A 62 -3.04 -17.65 -22.83
CA ASP A 62 -2.52 -18.91 -23.32
C ASP A 62 -2.81 -19.02 -24.83
N GLU A 63 -1.86 -18.63 -25.67
CA GLU A 63 -1.72 -19.22 -27.00
C GLU A 63 -0.31 -19.77 -27.20
N GLU A 64 -0.25 -21.10 -27.13
CA GLU A 64 0.83 -21.93 -27.65
C GLU A 64 1.09 -21.59 -29.12
N GLU A 65 2.30 -21.15 -29.46
CA GLU A 65 3.09 -21.60 -30.63
C GLU A 65 4.27 -20.65 -30.84
N GLY A 66 5.47 -21.07 -30.45
CA GLY A 66 6.66 -20.28 -30.75
C GLY A 66 7.94 -20.88 -30.20
N GLY A 67 8.54 -21.77 -31.01
CA GLY A 67 9.91 -22.32 -30.96
C GLY A 67 10.68 -22.22 -29.64
N GLY A 68 11.13 -23.35 -29.10
CA GLY A 68 11.65 -23.55 -27.73
C GLY A 68 12.62 -22.52 -27.12
N ARG A 69 13.27 -21.64 -27.90
CA ARG A 69 14.06 -20.51 -27.38
C ARG A 69 13.20 -19.31 -26.96
N ARG A 70 12.12 -18.98 -27.70
CA ARG A 70 11.19 -17.88 -27.36
C ARG A 70 10.26 -18.23 -26.20
N GLY A 71 9.86 -19.50 -26.09
CA GLY A 71 9.11 -20.01 -24.94
C GLY A 71 9.89 -19.91 -23.62
N MET A 72 11.18 -20.24 -23.64
CA MET A 72 12.03 -20.20 -22.45
C MET A 72 12.22 -18.78 -21.90
N GLU A 73 12.43 -17.78 -22.76
CA GLU A 73 12.54 -16.37 -22.35
C GLU A 73 11.24 -15.83 -21.72
N LYS A 74 10.07 -16.23 -22.26
CA LYS A 74 8.77 -15.87 -21.68
C LYS A 74 8.59 -16.46 -20.28
N VAL A 75 8.98 -17.72 -20.08
CA VAL A 75 8.91 -18.39 -18.76
C VAL A 75 9.85 -17.71 -17.77
N GLU A 76 11.09 -17.41 -18.17
CA GLU A 76 12.07 -16.71 -17.33
C GLU A 76 11.55 -15.34 -16.89
N ARG A 77 10.98 -14.55 -17.82
CA ARG A 77 10.37 -13.25 -17.52
C ARG A 77 9.20 -13.36 -16.52
N ARG A 78 8.35 -14.39 -16.67
CA ARG A 78 7.24 -14.66 -15.74
C ARG A 78 7.77 -15.03 -14.35
N LEU A 79 8.82 -15.84 -14.26
CA LEU A 79 9.45 -16.22 -12.99
C LEU A 79 10.06 -15.00 -12.29
N LEU A 80 10.81 -14.15 -13.02
CA LEU A 80 11.39 -12.92 -12.49
C LEU A 80 10.32 -11.96 -11.95
N LYS A 81 9.22 -11.74 -12.69
CA LYS A 81 8.08 -10.92 -12.22
C LYS A 81 7.47 -11.49 -10.94
N LYS A 82 7.26 -12.82 -10.89
CA LYS A 82 6.70 -13.51 -9.71
C LYS A 82 7.60 -13.38 -8.49
N GLU A 83 8.91 -13.52 -8.66
CA GLU A 83 9.88 -13.34 -7.58
C GLU A 83 9.92 -11.89 -7.10
N ALA A 84 9.93 -10.91 -8.02
CA ALA A 84 9.87 -9.50 -7.68
C ALA A 84 8.60 -9.16 -6.87
N LYS A 85 7.43 -9.63 -7.31
CA LYS A 85 6.15 -9.47 -6.58
C LYS A 85 6.23 -10.11 -5.19
N LYS A 86 6.77 -11.32 -5.07
CA LYS A 86 6.95 -12.01 -3.77
C LYS A 86 7.87 -11.22 -2.82
N GLN A 87 8.99 -10.69 -3.33
CA GLN A 87 9.91 -9.88 -2.54
C GLN A 87 9.26 -8.56 -2.12
N TRP A 88 8.53 -7.90 -3.02
CA TRP A 88 7.79 -6.69 -2.71
C TRP A 88 6.75 -6.93 -1.61
N GLN A 89 5.90 -7.97 -1.74
CA GLN A 89 4.91 -8.34 -0.73
C GLN A 89 5.56 -8.65 0.64
N LYS A 90 6.73 -9.29 0.64
CA LYS A 90 7.50 -9.54 1.88
C LYS A 90 7.98 -8.24 2.53
N ARG A 91 8.53 -7.30 1.74
CA ARG A 91 8.97 -5.99 2.23
C ARG A 91 7.78 -5.17 2.75
N ARG A 92 6.70 -5.10 1.98
CA ARG A 92 5.43 -4.44 2.37
C ARG A 92 4.92 -4.96 3.71
N ARG A 93 4.80 -6.27 3.87
CA ARG A 93 4.34 -6.88 5.14
C ARG A 93 5.23 -6.51 6.32
N ASN A 94 6.55 -6.51 6.13
CA ASN A 94 7.48 -6.14 7.20
C ASN A 94 7.36 -4.65 7.57
N LEU A 95 7.19 -3.76 6.59
CA LEU A 95 6.98 -2.33 6.83
C LEU A 95 5.68 -2.07 7.59
N LEU A 96 4.57 -2.67 7.13
CA LEU A 96 3.28 -2.54 7.81
C LEU A 96 3.32 -3.14 9.21
N TRP A 97 3.99 -4.28 9.41
CA TRP A 97 4.16 -4.86 10.73
C TRP A 97 4.87 -3.89 11.69
N LYS A 98 6.00 -3.29 11.27
CA LYS A 98 6.72 -2.28 12.07
C LYS A 98 5.87 -1.05 12.36
N TYR A 99 5.10 -0.60 11.38
CA TYR A 99 4.20 0.54 11.52
C TYR A 99 3.11 0.28 12.57
N TYR A 100 2.52 -0.91 12.55
CA TYR A 100 1.43 -1.31 13.45
C TYR A 100 1.88 -1.85 14.82
N GLU A 101 3.16 -2.18 14.99
CA GLU A 101 3.68 -2.78 16.22
C GLU A 101 3.49 -1.89 17.47
N ASN A 102 3.62 -0.57 17.31
CA ASN A 102 3.54 0.38 18.42
C ASN A 102 2.25 1.20 18.36
N SER A 103 1.27 0.81 19.19
CA SER A 103 0.03 1.58 19.37
C SER A 103 0.14 2.57 20.52
N TRP A 104 -0.27 3.81 20.31
CA TRP A 104 -0.24 4.88 21.32
C TRP A 104 -1.44 5.82 21.16
N TYR A 105 -1.61 6.75 22.10
CA TYR A 105 -2.63 7.79 22.05
C TYR A 105 -2.00 9.17 22.07
N SER A 106 -2.44 10.02 21.15
CA SER A 106 -2.18 11.45 21.18
C SER A 106 -2.70 12.06 22.47
N ILE A 107 -1.89 12.97 23.02
CA ILE A 107 -2.23 13.70 24.22
C ILE A 107 -2.92 14.98 23.77
N SER A 108 -4.18 15.18 24.17
CA SER A 108 -4.82 16.48 24.03
C SER A 108 -4.02 17.47 24.86
N VAL A 109 -3.31 18.39 24.20
CA VAL A 109 -2.74 19.55 24.88
C VAL A 109 -3.91 20.43 25.29
N ARG A 110 -4.03 20.68 26.59
CA ARG A 110 -5.13 21.42 27.19
C ARG A 110 -4.85 22.92 27.17
#